data_AF-A0A2G6FZ11-F1
#
_entry.id   AF-A0A2G6FZ11-F1
#
_cell.length_a   1.000
_cell.length_b   1.000
_cell.length_c   1.000
_cell.angle_alpha   90.00
_cell.angle_beta   90.00
_cell.angle_gamma   90.00
#
_symmetry.space_group_name_H-M   'P 1'
#
loop_
_entity.id
_entity.type
_entity.pdbx_description
1 polymer ?
#
loop_
_entity_poly.entity_id
_entity_poly.type
_entity_poly.pdbx_seq_one_letter_code
_entity_poly.pdbx_strand_id
1 'polypeptide(L)'
;MIRNSLRYVGWKERRAVAKDLKTIYTAPTAEAAEVALDAFEAEYGEQYPMVAKTWRSRWENVIPFFAYRAPFSKKSRSASSSVPLRPS
;
A
#
# COMPACT_ATOMS: atom_id res chain seq x y z
N MET A 1 1.24 11.41 0.25
CA MET A 1 1.99 10.16 0.04
C MET A 1 2.22 9.87 -1.43
N ILE A 2 1.17 9.73 -2.24
CA ILE A 2 1.24 9.45 -3.69
C ILE A 2 2.25 10.37 -4.41
N ARG A 3 2.14 11.69 -4.21
CA ARG A 3 3.03 12.68 -4.83
C ARG A 3 4.51 12.53 -4.42
N ASN A 4 4.78 12.03 -3.21
CA ASN A 4 6.13 11.78 -2.73
C ASN A 4 6.67 10.45 -3.27
N SER A 5 5.80 9.43 -3.38
CA SER A 5 6.11 8.16 -4.04
C SER A 5 6.52 8.37 -5.50
N LEU A 6 5.78 9.20 -6.23
CA LEU A 6 6.06 9.54 -7.63
C LEU A 6 7.37 10.33 -7.84
N ARG A 7 8.08 10.75 -6.79
CA ARG A 7 9.44 11.33 -6.91
C ARG A 7 10.50 10.27 -7.16
N TYR A 8 10.27 9.04 -6.67
CA TYR A 8 11.22 7.94 -6.81
C TYR A 8 10.96 7.12 -8.08
N VAL A 9 9.77 7.24 -8.68
CA VAL A 9 9.35 6.48 -9.86
C VAL A 9 9.84 7.13 -11.14
N GLY A 10 10.40 6.31 -12.04
CA GLY A 10 10.82 6.73 -13.37
C GLY A 10 9.66 7.28 -14.21
N TRP A 11 9.93 8.23 -15.12
CA TRP A 11 8.90 8.92 -15.90
C TRP A 11 7.95 7.97 -16.67
N LYS A 12 8.48 6.86 -17.19
CA LYS A 12 7.71 5.85 -17.95
C LYS A 12 6.70 5.10 -17.06
N GLU A 13 7.10 4.74 -15.85
CA GLU A 13 6.26 3.98 -14.90
C GLU A 13 5.35 4.88 -14.08
N ARG A 14 5.61 6.18 -14.05
CA ARG A 14 4.88 7.18 -13.25
C ARG A 14 3.37 7.13 -13.48
N ARG A 15 2.93 6.85 -14.70
CA ARG A 15 1.51 6.68 -15.05
C ARG A 15 0.91 5.39 -14.49
N ALA A 16 1.64 4.28 -14.59
CA ALA A 16 1.21 2.98 -14.07
C ALA A 16 1.13 3.02 -12.54
N VAL A 17 2.23 3.44 -11.90
CA VAL A 17 2.30 3.59 -10.43
C VAL A 17 1.24 4.56 -9.92
N ALA A 18 1.00 5.69 -10.59
CA ALA A 18 -0.08 6.61 -10.17
C ALA A 18 -1.47 5.95 -10.24
N LYS A 19 -1.71 5.07 -11.22
CA LYS A 19 -2.98 4.34 -11.35
C LYS A 19 -3.13 3.33 -10.20
N ASP A 20 -2.10 2.53 -9.91
CA ASP A 20 -2.15 1.55 -8.83
C ASP A 20 -2.27 2.21 -7.46
N LEU A 21 -1.51 3.27 -7.21
CA LEU A 21 -1.62 4.05 -5.98
C LEU A 21 -3.01 4.69 -5.81
N LYS A 22 -3.65 5.06 -6.93
CA LYS A 22 -5.03 5.55 -6.91
C LYS A 22 -5.99 4.43 -6.56
N THR A 23 -5.82 3.23 -7.14
CA THR A 23 -6.62 2.04 -6.81
C THR A 23 -6.62 1.74 -5.32
N ILE A 24 -5.45 1.80 -4.67
CA ILE A 24 -5.30 1.64 -3.21
C ILE A 24 -6.19 2.65 -2.46
N TYR A 25 -6.13 3.94 -2.81
CA TYR A 25 -6.93 4.98 -2.14
C TYR A 25 -8.43 4.94 -2.47
N THR A 26 -8.80 4.44 -3.64
CA THR A 26 -10.21 4.34 -4.06
C THR A 26 -10.88 3.03 -3.66
N ALA A 27 -10.14 2.13 -3.04
CA ALA A 27 -10.66 0.83 -2.61
C ALA A 27 -11.86 0.99 -1.65
N PRO A 28 -12.83 0.06 -1.70
CA PRO A 28 -14.03 0.14 -0.89
C PRO A 28 -13.79 -0.15 0.60
N THR A 29 -12.75 -0.93 0.93
CA THR A 29 -12.40 -1.31 2.31
C THR A 29 -10.89 -1.25 2.52
N ALA A 30 -10.47 -1.14 3.79
CA ALA A 30 -9.06 -1.19 4.16
C ALA A 30 -8.39 -2.51 3.72
N GLU A 31 -9.11 -3.64 3.81
CA GLU A 31 -8.60 -4.95 3.37
C GLU A 31 -8.37 -4.98 1.84
N ALA A 32 -9.31 -4.46 1.06
CA ALA A 32 -9.13 -4.37 -0.40
C ALA A 32 -7.98 -3.42 -0.78
N ALA A 33 -7.81 -2.34 0.00
CA ALA A 33 -6.69 -1.41 -0.15
C ALA A 33 -5.35 -2.10 0.22
N GLU A 34 -5.34 -2.94 1.25
CA GLU A 34 -4.17 -3.71 1.69
C GLU A 34 -3.73 -4.73 0.64
N VAL A 35 -4.67 -5.48 0.08
CA VAL A 35 -4.39 -6.43 -1.02
C VAL A 35 -3.81 -5.70 -2.23
N ALA A 36 -4.35 -4.52 -2.57
CA ALA A 36 -3.80 -3.70 -3.65
C ALA A 36 -2.40 -3.15 -3.32
N LEU A 37 -2.13 -2.87 -2.04
CA LEU A 37 -0.80 -2.45 -1.57
C LEU A 37 0.21 -3.61 -1.62
N ASP A 38 -0.18 -4.83 -1.22
CA ASP A 38 0.67 -6.02 -1.34
C ASP A 38 0.99 -6.33 -2.80
N ALA A 39 0.00 -6.24 -3.70
CA ALA A 39 0.23 -6.40 -5.14
C ALA A 39 1.18 -5.32 -5.68
N PHE A 40 1.03 -4.07 -5.22
CA PHE A 40 1.94 -2.98 -5.56
C PHE A 40 3.36 -3.24 -5.04
N GLU A 41 3.53 -3.74 -3.82
CA GLU A 41 4.84 -4.10 -3.28
C GLU A 41 5.46 -5.31 -3.98
N ALA A 42 4.67 -6.27 -4.45
CA ALA A 42 5.19 -7.40 -5.22
C ALA A 42 5.77 -6.95 -6.57
N GLU A 43 5.09 -6.03 -7.26
CA GLU A 43 5.50 -5.53 -8.58
C GLU A 43 6.62 -4.47 -8.47
N TYR A 44 6.47 -3.54 -7.52
CA TYR A 44 7.28 -2.33 -7.44
C TYR A 44 8.17 -2.28 -6.20
N GLY A 45 8.04 -3.20 -5.25
CA GLY A 45 8.80 -3.18 -4.00
C GLY A 45 10.28 -3.51 -4.17
N GLU A 46 10.65 -4.31 -5.18
CA GLU A 46 12.05 -4.52 -5.54
C GLU A 46 12.70 -3.27 -6.14
N GLN A 47 11.96 -2.57 -7.02
CA GLN A 47 12.45 -1.34 -7.66
C GLN A 47 12.43 -0.14 -6.71
N TYR A 48 11.41 -0.05 -5.85
CA TYR A 48 11.13 1.10 -5.00
C TYR A 48 10.89 0.70 -3.54
N PRO A 49 11.86 0.07 -2.86
CA PRO A 49 11.70 -0.42 -1.49
C PRO A 49 11.41 0.71 -0.49
N MET A 50 11.89 1.93 -0.77
CA MET A 50 11.57 3.12 0.04
C MET A 50 10.12 3.57 -0.06
N VAL A 51 9.49 3.36 -1.22
CA VAL A 51 8.07 3.67 -1.40
C VAL A 51 7.23 2.68 -0.59
N ALA A 52 7.46 1.37 -0.79
CA ALA A 52 6.84 0.29 -0.02
C ALA A 52 6.90 0.53 1.50
N LYS A 53 8.12 0.74 2.03
CA LYS A 53 8.35 1.00 3.46
C LYS A 53 7.62 2.24 3.97
N THR A 54 7.62 3.32 3.19
CA THR A 54 6.88 4.55 3.52
C THR A 54 5.37 4.32 3.55
N TRP A 55 4.85 3.51 2.64
CA TRP A 55 3.44 3.16 2.57
C TRP A 55 3.03 2.32 3.77
N ARG A 56 3.79 1.28 4.11
CA ARG A 56 3.57 0.44 5.31
C ARG A 56 3.63 1.25 6.60
N SER A 57 4.66 2.06 6.81
CA SER A 57 4.78 2.86 8.04
C SER A 57 3.67 3.90 8.20
N ARG A 58 3.08 4.38 7.10
CA ARG A 58 1.95 5.32 7.15
C ARG A 58 0.60 4.63 6.99
N TRP A 59 0.56 3.32 6.77
CA TRP A 59 -0.66 2.55 6.53
C TRP A 59 -1.66 2.70 7.66
N GLU A 60 -1.20 2.68 8.91
CA GLU A 60 -2.03 2.90 10.10
C GLU A 60 -2.72 4.27 10.14
N ASN A 61 -2.18 5.27 9.44
CA ASN A 61 -2.81 6.58 9.28
C ASN A 61 -3.79 6.64 8.10
N VAL A 62 -3.70 5.68 7.16
CA VAL A 62 -4.60 5.56 6.00
C VAL A 62 -5.82 4.70 6.33
N ILE A 63 -5.68 3.66 7.16
CA ILE A 63 -6.80 2.80 7.61
C ILE A 63 -8.01 3.60 8.14
N PRO A 64 -7.84 4.64 8.98
CA PRO A 64 -8.95 5.45 9.48
C PRO A 64 -9.79 6.12 8.39
N PHE A 65 -9.21 6.45 7.23
CA PHE A 65 -9.96 7.02 6.10
C PHE A 65 -10.96 6.03 5.50
N PHE A 66 -10.63 4.73 5.50
CA PHE A 66 -11.55 3.68 5.08
C PHE A 66 -12.56 3.34 6.18
N ALA A 67 -12.14 3.37 7.45
CA ALA A 67 -13.02 3.13 8.60
C ALA A 67 -14.10 4.20 8.74
N TYR A 68 -13.80 5.46 8.41
CA TYR A 68 -14.79 6.55 8.45
C TYR A 68 -15.88 6.44 7.37
N ARG A 69 -15.74 5.52 6.40
CA ARG A 69 -16.68 5.31 5.29
C ARG A 69 -17.67 4.18 5.49
N ALA A 70 -17.54 3.39 6.55
CA ALA A 70 -18.48 2.34 6.93
C ALA A 70 -18.80 2.49 8.43
N PRO A 71 -20.05 2.74 8.82
CA PRO A 71 -20.32 3.08 10.20
C PRO A 71 -20.03 1.92 11.18
N PHE A 72 -19.97 0.65 10.76
CA PHE A 72 -19.66 -0.46 11.68
C PHE A 72 -19.16 -1.67 10.88
N SER A 73 -17.84 -1.88 10.76
CA SER A 73 -17.35 -3.22 10.42
C SER A 73 -16.24 -3.67 11.36
N LYS A 74 -16.52 -4.83 11.92
CA LYS A 74 -15.87 -5.55 13.00
C LYS A 74 -14.44 -5.91 12.59
N LYS A 75 -13.48 -5.58 13.47
CA LYS A 75 -12.08 -6.03 13.44
C LYS A 75 -11.98 -7.48 12.92
N SER A 76 -11.40 -7.65 11.74
CA SER A 76 -10.73 -8.90 11.36
C SER A 76 -9.23 -8.72 11.55
N ARG A 77 -8.58 -9.80 11.97
CA ARG A 77 -7.22 -9.85 12.52
C ARG A 77 -6.17 -9.45 11.49
N SER A 78 -5.26 -8.59 11.94
CA SER A 78 -3.93 -8.42 11.38
C SER A 78 -3.23 -9.78 11.24
N ALA A 79 -2.80 -10.10 10.03
CA ALA A 79 -1.78 -11.10 9.75
C ALA A 79 -0.64 -10.45 8.97
N SER A 80 -0.18 -9.29 9.44
CA SER A 80 1.09 -8.73 9.00
C SER A 80 2.20 -9.36 9.85
N SER A 81 2.91 -10.33 9.26
CA SER A 81 4.38 -10.43 9.29
C SER A 81 4.81 -11.88 9.10
N SER A 82 5.28 -12.22 7.90
CA SER A 82 6.28 -13.26 7.75
C SER A 82 7.11 -12.98 6.51
N VAL A 83 8.02 -12.02 6.63
CA VAL A 83 9.24 -11.99 5.81
C VAL A 83 10.21 -12.97 6.48
N PRO A 84 10.47 -14.17 5.94
CA PRO A 84 11.55 -14.98 6.46
C PRO A 84 12.88 -14.35 6.03
N LEU A 85 13.66 -13.96 7.04
CA LEU A 85 15.08 -13.64 6.91
C LEU A 85 15.80 -14.78 6.17
N ARG A 86 16.55 -14.40 5.13
CA ARG A 86 17.47 -15.26 4.36
C ARG A 86 18.42 -16.03 5.28
N PRO A 87 18.81 -17.26 4.90
CA PRO A 87 20.20 -17.67 5.10
C PRO A 87 20.82 -18.27 3.83
N SER A 88 22.06 -17.86 3.54
CA SER A 88 23.24 -18.71 3.28
C SER A 88 24.42 -17.83 2.92
#